data_AF-A0A562QXJ9-F1
#
_entry.id   AF-A0A562QXJ9-F1
#
_cell.length_a   1.000
_cell.length_b   1.000
_cell.length_c   1.000
_cell.angle_alpha   90.00
_cell.angle_beta   90.00
_cell.angle_gamma   90.00
#
_symmetry.space_group_name_H-M   'P 1'
#
loop_
_entity.id
_entity.type
_entity.pdbx_description
1 polymer ?
#
loop_
_entity_poly.entity_id
_entity_poly.type
_entity_poly.pdbx_seq_one_letter_code
_entity_poly.pdbx_strand_id
1 'polypeptide(L)'
;MLMFRERWPTVRTLRGWAISVLSDARAIRKCEEHGWMQDRGDPHARERAFDVARQHPPAGYFPETAAVAIAGVLDSIGDTCPECPPEVPVNVGARTAK
;
A
#
# COMPACT_ATOMS: atom_id res chain seq x y z
N MET A 1 -5.78 15.61 16.22
CA MET A 1 -4.79 14.56 16.58
C MET A 1 -4.83 13.51 15.48
N LEU A 2 -3.93 13.59 14.49
CA LEU A 2 -3.91 12.69 13.32
C LEU A 2 -2.54 11.99 13.26
N MET A 3 -2.53 10.79 13.84
CA MET A 3 -1.50 9.76 13.66
C MET A 3 -1.97 9.00 12.41
N PHE A 4 -1.20 8.76 11.36
CA PHE A 4 0.06 8.03 11.35
C PHE A 4 0.87 8.50 10.13
N ARG A 5 1.71 9.52 10.33
CA ARG A 5 2.81 9.82 9.41
C ARG A 5 3.82 8.68 9.50
N GLU A 6 3.56 7.55 8.84
CA GLU A 6 4.58 6.50 8.70
C GLU A 6 5.61 6.88 7.64
N ARG A 7 6.38 7.91 7.99
CA ARG A 7 7.70 8.14 7.46
C ARG A 7 8.58 7.00 7.98
N TRP A 8 8.51 5.89 7.25
CA TRP A 8 9.31 4.66 7.34
C TRP A 8 9.65 4.23 8.78
N PRO A 9 8.86 3.31 9.38
CA PRO A 9 9.38 2.57 10.53
C PRO A 9 10.61 1.83 10.03
N THR A 10 11.78 2.23 10.54
CA THR A 10 13.04 1.49 10.41
C THR A 10 12.73 0.00 10.51
N VAL A 11 13.30 -0.80 9.60
CA VAL A 11 13.10 -2.25 9.32
C VAL A 11 13.12 -3.19 10.57
N ARG A 12 13.27 -2.65 11.77
CA ARG A 12 13.26 -3.31 13.08
C ARG A 12 11.91 -3.90 13.51
N THR A 13 10.81 -3.65 12.78
CA THR A 13 9.51 -4.26 13.06
C THR A 13 9.04 -5.11 11.88
N LEU A 14 8.32 -6.20 12.15
CA LEU A 14 7.75 -7.08 11.12
C LEU A 14 6.88 -6.29 10.11
N ARG A 15 6.20 -5.24 10.58
CA ARG A 15 5.44 -4.30 9.77
C ARG A 15 6.33 -3.49 8.83
N GLY A 16 7.45 -2.95 9.32
CA GLY A 16 8.41 -2.21 8.50
C GLY A 16 9.03 -3.08 7.41
N TRP A 17 9.36 -4.34 7.74
CA TRP A 17 9.81 -5.32 6.75
C TRP A 17 8.74 -5.63 5.69
N ALA A 18 7.49 -5.84 6.10
CA ALA A 18 6.39 -6.09 5.16
C ALA A 18 6.18 -4.92 4.18
N ILE A 19 6.28 -3.67 4.64
CA ILE A 19 6.23 -2.47 3.79
C ILE A 19 7.40 -2.46 2.78
N SER A 20 8.61 -2.83 3.21
CA SER A 20 9.77 -2.93 2.31
C SER A 20 9.56 -3.98 1.22
N VAL A 21 9.07 -5.17 1.56
CA VAL A 21 8.78 -6.23 0.58
C VAL A 21 7.68 -5.81 -0.39
N LEU A 22 6.61 -5.20 0.10
CA LEU A 22 5.52 -4.68 -0.74
C LEU A 22 5.99 -3.59 -1.71
N SER A 23 6.92 -2.74 -1.26
CA SER A 23 7.52 -1.69 -2.11
C SER A 23 8.38 -2.29 -3.21
N ASP A 24 9.21 -3.28 -2.87
CA ASP A 24 10.09 -3.99 -3.81
C ASP A 24 9.28 -4.77 -4.85
N ALA A 25 8.22 -5.48 -4.40
CA ALA A 25 7.30 -6.20 -5.27
C ALA A 25 6.41 -5.28 -6.13
N ARG A 26 6.46 -3.96 -5.91
CA ARG A 26 5.61 -2.93 -6.55
C ARG A 26 4.11 -3.13 -6.28
N ALA A 27 3.80 -3.77 -5.14
CA ALA A 27 2.44 -3.98 -4.68
C ALA A 27 1.85 -2.69 -4.08
N ILE A 28 2.66 -1.82 -3.49
CA ILE A 28 2.22 -0.51 -2.99
C ILE A 28 2.86 0.64 -3.77
N ARG A 29 2.13 1.75 -3.89
CA ARG A 29 2.63 3.02 -4.45
C ARG A 29 2.45 4.13 -3.44
N LYS A 30 3.33 5.12 -3.50
CA LYS A 30 3.14 6.38 -2.78
C LYS A 30 2.35 7.34 -3.68
N CYS A 31 1.33 7.99 -3.12
CA CYS A 31 0.72 9.15 -3.74
C CYS A 31 1.79 10.25 -3.86
N GLU A 32 2.07 10.72 -5.07
CA GLU A 32 3.10 11.75 -5.28
C GLU A 32 2.68 13.10 -4.66
N GLU A 33 1.38 13.37 -4.61
CA GLU A 33 0.82 14.64 -4.15
C GLU A 33 0.64 14.68 -2.62
N HIS A 34 0.09 13.62 -2.05
CA HIS A 34 -0.29 13.57 -0.63
C HIS A 34 0.64 12.68 0.22
N GLY A 35 1.47 11.87 -0.42
CA GLY A 35 2.43 11.01 0.26
C GLY A 35 1.87 9.77 0.95
N TRP A 36 0.57 9.50 0.84
CA TRP A 36 -0.06 8.27 1.34
C TRP A 36 0.46 7.04 0.63
N MET A 37 0.66 5.96 1.38
CA MET A 37 0.79 4.64 0.78
C MET A 37 -0.58 4.18 0.32
N GLN A 38 -0.63 3.62 -0.87
CA GLN A 38 -1.82 3.04 -1.47
C GLN A 38 -1.46 1.68 -2.04
N ASP A 39 -2.36 0.71 -1.89
CA ASP A 39 -2.21 -0.55 -2.59
C ASP A 39 -2.48 -0.33 -4.08
N ARG A 40 -1.59 -0.87 -4.93
CA ARG A 40 -1.75 -0.87 -6.38
C ARG A 40 -2.90 -1.78 -6.80
N GLY A 41 -3.28 -2.75 -5.95
CA GLY A 41 -4.31 -3.73 -6.24
C GLY A 41 -3.91 -4.74 -7.32
N ASP A 42 -2.62 -4.82 -7.66
CA ASP A 42 -2.10 -5.72 -8.69
C ASP A 42 -1.93 -7.15 -8.10
N PRO A 43 -2.71 -8.14 -8.58
CA PRO A 43 -2.66 -9.49 -8.00
C PRO A 43 -1.29 -10.15 -8.12
N HIS A 44 -0.58 -9.91 -9.22
CA HIS A 44 0.75 -10.48 -9.44
C HIS A 44 1.80 -9.83 -8.54
N ALA A 45 1.70 -8.52 -8.30
CA ALA A 45 2.58 -7.83 -7.35
C ALA A 45 2.35 -8.33 -5.92
N ARG A 46 1.09 -8.54 -5.53
CA ARG A 46 0.75 -9.14 -4.23
C ARG A 46 1.31 -10.55 -4.11
N GLU A 47 1.12 -11.40 -5.11
CA GLU A 47 1.65 -12.78 -5.13
C GLU A 47 3.18 -12.80 -4.96
N ARG A 48 3.91 -11.95 -5.70
CA ARG A 48 5.36 -11.81 -5.51
C ARG A 48 5.75 -11.43 -4.09
N ALA A 49 5.00 -10.53 -3.44
CA ALA A 49 5.27 -10.14 -2.06
C ALA A 49 5.06 -11.32 -1.09
N PHE A 50 4.00 -12.10 -1.28
CA PHE A 50 3.77 -13.32 -0.50
C PHE A 50 4.82 -14.39 -0.75
N ASP A 51 5.29 -14.55 -1.98
CA ASP A 51 6.38 -15.47 -2.31
C ASP A 51 7.69 -15.08 -1.60
N VAL A 52 8.01 -13.78 -1.53
CA VAL A 52 9.15 -13.29 -0.74
C VAL A 52 8.97 -13.58 0.74
N ALA A 53 7.76 -13.42 1.29
CA ALA A 53 7.51 -13.78 2.68
C ALA A 53 7.67 -15.27 2.98
N ARG A 54 7.35 -16.12 2.01
CA ARG A 54 7.50 -17.56 2.13
C ARG A 54 8.93 -18.03 2.00
N GLN A 55 9.69 -17.44 1.08
CA GLN A 55 11.05 -17.84 0.76
C GLN A 55 12.08 -17.18 1.68
N HIS A 56 11.84 -15.93 2.07
CA HIS A 56 12.78 -15.08 2.82
C HIS A 56 12.09 -14.38 4.00
N PRO A 57 11.54 -15.13 4.98
CA PRO A 57 10.99 -14.51 6.18
C PRO A 57 12.08 -13.80 6.99
N PRO A 58 11.75 -12.73 7.73
CA PRO A 58 12.70 -12.07 8.61
C PRO A 58 13.12 -13.00 9.76
N ALA A 59 14.36 -12.85 10.22
CA ALA A 59 14.93 -13.73 11.24
C ALA A 59 14.06 -13.76 12.51
N GLY A 60 13.74 -14.97 12.98
CA GLY A 60 12.88 -15.19 14.15
C GLY A 60 11.38 -15.22 13.88
N TYR A 61 10.95 -15.11 12.62
CA TYR A 61 9.54 -15.24 12.22
C TYR A 61 9.32 -16.41 11.25
N PHE A 62 8.14 -17.01 11.34
CA PHE A 62 7.72 -18.05 10.42
C PHE A 62 7.14 -17.44 9.13
N PRO A 63 7.24 -18.14 7.98
CA PRO A 63 6.64 -17.75 6.71
C PRO A 63 5.17 -17.30 6.81
N GLU A 64 4.38 -18.04 7.59
CA GLU A 64 2.98 -17.77 7.88
C GLU A 64 2.79 -16.43 8.62
N THR A 65 3.62 -16.16 9.64
CA THR A 65 3.59 -14.88 10.36
C THR A 65 3.99 -13.71 9.46
N ALA A 66 4.97 -13.92 8.56
CA ALA A 66 5.39 -12.93 7.59
C ALA A 66 4.27 -12.63 6.57
N ALA A 67 3.57 -13.66 6.09
CA ALA A 67 2.42 -13.48 5.19
C ALA A 67 1.27 -12.72 5.87
N VAL A 68 0.95 -13.05 7.12
CA VAL A 68 -0.07 -12.33 7.91
C VAL A 68 0.30 -10.85 8.08
N ALA A 69 1.58 -10.55 8.29
CA ALA A 69 2.03 -9.16 8.39
C ALA A 69 1.89 -8.39 7.08
N ILE A 70 2.18 -9.01 5.93
CA ILE A 70 1.93 -8.41 4.61
C ILE A 70 0.44 -8.16 4.41
N ALA A 71 -0.41 -9.15 4.68
CA ALA A 71 -1.86 -9.01 4.58
C ALA A 71 -2.39 -7.90 5.50
N GLY A 72 -1.90 -7.80 6.74
CA GLY A 72 -2.31 -6.75 7.67
C GLY A 72 -1.86 -5.35 7.26
N VAL A 73 -0.72 -5.21 6.57
CA VAL A 73 -0.30 -3.93 5.97
C VAL A 73 -1.22 -3.55 4.81
N LEU A 74 -1.54 -4.51 3.93
CA LEU A 74 -2.46 -4.27 2.81
C LEU A 74 -3.88 -3.95 3.30
N ASP A 75 -4.37 -4.62 4.33
CA ASP A 75 -5.69 -4.33 4.95
C ASP A 75 -5.73 -2.94 5.61
N SER A 76 -4.61 -2.53 6.21
CA SER A 76 -4.47 -1.19 6.80
C SER A 76 -4.32 -0.07 5.76
N ILE A 77 -3.98 -0.38 4.52
CA ILE A 77 -3.73 0.59 3.46
C ILE A 77 -4.88 0.49 2.44
N GLY A 78 -5.64 1.58 2.29
CA GLY A 78 -6.66 1.64 1.25
C GLY A 78 -6.07 1.53 -0.15
N ASP A 79 -6.87 0.99 -1.08
CA ASP A 79 -6.61 1.01 -2.52
C ASP A 79 -6.62 2.44 -3.11
N THR A 80 -7.14 3.40 -2.36
CA THR A 80 -7.30 4.80 -2.77
C THR A 80 -6.80 5.77 -1.69
N CYS A 81 -6.25 6.90 -2.14
CA CYS A 81 -5.82 8.00 -1.29
C CYS A 81 -7.04 8.83 -0.91
N PRO A 82 -7.41 8.89 0.39
CA PRO A 82 -8.61 9.60 0.82
C PRO A 82 -8.53 11.12 0.62
N GLU A 83 -7.32 11.67 0.50
CA GLU A 83 -7.09 13.10 0.23
C GLU A 83 -7.00 13.41 -1.28
N CYS A 84 -6.85 12.39 -2.14
CA CYS A 84 -6.91 12.65 -3.58
C CYS A 84 -8.38 12.81 -3.99
N PRO A 85 -8.74 13.86 -4.73
CA PRO A 85 -10.05 13.88 -5.37
C PRO A 85 -10.13 12.65 -6.29
N PRO A 86 -11.22 11.85 -6.25
CA PRO A 86 -11.42 10.83 -7.25
C PRO A 86 -11.43 11.54 -8.60
N GLU A 87 -10.74 10.98 -9.59
CA GLU A 87 -10.80 11.39 -10.99
C GLU A 87 -12.22 11.13 -11.52
N VAL A 88 -13.16 11.96 -11.08
CA VAL A 88 -14.43 12.14 -11.77
C VAL A 88 -14.07 12.74 -13.12
N PRO A 89 -14.40 12.09 -14.25
CA PRO A 89 -14.30 12.77 -15.53
C PRO A 89 -15.22 13.98 -15.43
N VAL A 90 -14.62 15.17 -15.30
CA VAL A 90 -15.31 16.43 -15.55
C VAL A 90 -15.73 16.39 -17.02
N ASN A 91 -16.94 15.88 -17.26
CA ASN A 91 -17.69 16.13 -18.46
C ASN A 91 -18.19 17.58 -18.39
N VAL A 92 -17.34 18.46 -18.96
CA VAL A 92 -17.65 19.51 -19.95
C VAL A 92 -18.97 20.27 -19.77
N GLY A 93 -18.85 21.59 -19.62
CA GLY A 93 -19.99 22.50 -19.65
C GLY A 93 -20.75 22.55 -20.98
N ALA A 94 -21.76 23.43 -21.00
CA ALA A 94 -22.75 23.71 -22.05
C ALA A 94 -23.99 22.79 -21.98
N ARG A 95 -25.20 23.32 -21.79
CA ARG A 95 -25.77 24.49 -22.47
C ARG A 95 -26.78 25.24 -21.60
N THR A 96 -26.59 26.54 -21.53
CA THR A 96 -27.66 27.54 -21.37
C THR A 96 -28.72 27.32 -22.44
N ALA A 97 -29.99 27.24 -22.07
CA ALA A 97 -31.08 27.70 -22.91
C ALA A 97 -32.24 28.17 -22.02
N LYS A 98 -32.55 29.45 -22.19
CA LYS A 98 -33.68 30.20 -21.65
C LYS A 98 -34.95 29.88 -22.44
#